data_AF-A0A6G1SFV1-F1
#
_entry.id   AF-A0A6G1SFV1-F1
#
_cell.length_a   1.000
_cell.length_b   1.000
_cell.length_c   1.000
_cell.angle_alpha   90.00
_cell.angle_beta   90.00
_cell.angle_gamma   90.00
#
_symmetry.space_group_name_H-M   'P 1'
#
loop_
_entity.id
_entity.type
_entity.pdbx_description
1 polymer ?
#
loop_
_entity_poly.entity_id
_entity_poly.type
_entity_poly.pdbx_seq_one_letter_code
_entity_poly.pdbx_strand_id
1 'polypeptide(L)'
;MSGFYHQRPYVGGGPIAKKPRMGPRGPPHMMPGHHPEDDNKRLMSFKEFILAQSNDINEQEALARYSEYKTGFTRKRIDDFFKEHQEEEWFRTKYRPIELKKIEEATKESKARRKELYSKLIEKQSTDNFFLDYQHNETLAQFLENFSLLLEGASMEELDDHEARRKYGVSSIFIPQLHPSIDKAMIEEYAQQHPGFLRVAMSEAQPDKGFRRRAWITYKLMEPDEIRKLCWDYNAHKFNGHETKAIVNKEMNNRIRYTQYWFCHSKAAKADLKNIAKILTHFDGEDSPLLETIKDHLIEEKNEEEQLLGVNEQNAPDFEFTQDPELFKALDKVILYLRIVHSYDYYAATEYTGEDDMPQRIGIMFARPMLPTSFGDQPQELLKEFIEAQKTRVDQSLEKPTLSEAEQKQLGMRNADEEVENFIYQHTIEKKAGEKYLCKLTKKKFTAPEYVRKHILSRCTDKVDEVRTMVEFFNNYVADAKRPM
;
A
#
# COMPACT_ATOMS: atom_id res chain seq x y z
N MET A 1 4.37 -3.01 2.59
CA MET A 1 5.22 -2.16 1.73
C MET A 1 5.84 -1.08 2.61
N SER A 2 7.06 -1.31 3.12
CA SER A 2 7.83 -0.37 3.95
C SER A 2 9.16 -0.06 3.26
N GLY A 3 9.10 0.53 2.07
CA GLY A 3 10.28 0.68 1.18
C GLY A 3 10.88 2.09 1.07
N PHE A 4 10.28 3.11 1.67
CA PHE A 4 10.44 4.47 1.14
C PHE A 4 11.72 5.26 1.49
N TYR A 5 12.76 4.66 2.07
CA TYR A 5 14.03 5.39 2.29
C TYR A 5 15.33 4.59 2.09
N HIS A 6 15.31 3.39 1.49
CA HIS A 6 16.54 2.62 1.27
C HIS A 6 16.62 1.96 -0.11
N GLN A 7 16.56 2.75 -1.18
CA GLN A 7 17.11 2.31 -2.46
C GLN A 7 18.18 3.30 -2.90
N ARG A 8 19.44 2.94 -2.64
CA ARG A 8 20.57 3.49 -3.40
C ARG A 8 20.62 2.74 -4.73
N PRO A 9 20.79 3.43 -5.88
CA PRO A 9 21.01 2.74 -7.14
C PRO A 9 22.32 1.96 -7.10
N TYR A 10 22.27 0.78 -7.72
CA TYR A 10 23.39 -0.14 -7.93
C TYR A 10 24.46 0.58 -8.77
N VAL A 11 25.64 0.83 -8.20
CA VAL A 11 26.82 1.35 -8.92
C VAL A 11 27.85 0.23 -8.97
N GLY A 12 28.41 0.01 -10.16
CA GLY A 12 29.18 -1.15 -10.58
C GLY A 12 30.35 -1.55 -9.67
N GLY A 13 30.64 -2.86 -9.73
CA GLY A 13 31.64 -3.54 -8.92
C GLY A 13 33.09 -3.27 -9.35
N GLY A 14 33.92 -2.99 -8.35
CA GLY A 14 35.39 -3.12 -8.37
C GLY A 14 35.84 -4.15 -7.30
N PRO A 15 37.11 -4.59 -7.31
CA PRO A 15 37.48 -5.98 -7.08
C PRO A 15 37.53 -6.47 -5.63
N ILE A 16 37.32 -7.79 -5.53
CA ILE A 16 37.10 -8.62 -4.34
C ILE A 16 38.33 -8.67 -3.41
N ALA A 17 38.16 -8.23 -2.15
CA ALA A 17 39.13 -8.45 -1.07
C ALA A 17 38.91 -9.82 -0.39
N LYS A 18 40.00 -10.58 -0.21
CA LYS A 18 40.05 -11.95 0.34
C LYS A 18 39.64 -12.00 1.82
N LYS A 19 38.79 -12.97 2.20
CA LYS A 19 38.42 -13.27 3.60
C LYS A 19 39.55 -14.02 4.34
N PRO A 20 39.73 -13.81 5.66
CA PRO A 20 40.67 -14.59 6.47
C PRO A 20 40.08 -15.93 6.93
N ARG A 21 40.92 -16.97 6.99
CA ARG A 21 40.60 -18.33 7.45
C ARG A 21 40.32 -18.35 8.97
N MET A 22 39.18 -18.91 9.39
CA MET A 22 38.94 -19.32 10.78
C MET A 22 39.21 -20.83 10.93
N GLY A 23 39.95 -21.20 11.98
CA GLY A 23 40.26 -22.59 12.34
C GLY A 23 39.10 -23.32 13.04
N PRO A 24 39.24 -24.64 13.30
CA PRO A 24 38.13 -25.49 13.72
C PRO A 24 37.72 -25.27 15.18
N ARG A 25 36.41 -25.14 15.42
CA ARG A 25 35.79 -25.07 16.76
C ARG A 25 35.61 -26.48 17.34
N GLY A 26 35.99 -26.65 18.60
CA GLY A 26 35.77 -27.88 19.40
C GLY A 26 34.28 -28.10 19.79
N PRO A 27 33.97 -29.21 20.48
CA PRO A 27 32.60 -29.71 20.63
C PRO A 27 31.76 -28.87 21.60
N PRO A 28 30.43 -28.79 21.41
CA PRO A 28 29.58 -27.86 22.13
C PRO A 28 29.23 -28.37 23.55
N HIS A 29 29.43 -27.49 24.53
CA HIS A 29 28.88 -27.60 25.88
C HIS A 29 27.34 -27.54 25.85
N MET A 30 26.69 -28.44 26.58
CA MET A 30 25.24 -28.41 26.84
C MET A 30 24.89 -27.19 27.71
N MET A 31 23.85 -26.44 27.31
CA MET A 31 23.26 -25.37 28.12
C MET A 31 22.02 -25.89 28.89
N PRO A 32 21.75 -25.42 30.12
CA PRO A 32 20.66 -25.93 30.95
C PRO A 32 19.35 -25.12 30.81
N GLY A 33 18.21 -25.82 30.92
CA GLY A 33 16.92 -25.29 31.41
C GLY A 33 15.98 -24.67 30.37
N HIS A 34 15.19 -25.49 29.69
CA HIS A 34 14.01 -25.04 28.91
C HIS A 34 12.79 -24.93 29.85
N HIS A 35 12.16 -23.76 29.92
CA HIS A 35 10.90 -23.59 30.66
C HIS A 35 9.72 -23.98 29.76
N PRO A 36 8.80 -24.87 30.20
CA PRO A 36 7.73 -25.44 29.36
C PRO A 36 6.62 -24.45 28.94
N GLU A 37 6.62 -23.21 29.43
CA GLU A 37 5.65 -22.19 28.99
C GLU A 37 6.01 -21.50 27.66
N ASP A 38 7.28 -21.54 27.24
CA ASP A 38 7.72 -20.97 25.96
C ASP A 38 7.47 -21.92 24.76
N ASP A 39 7.23 -23.20 25.01
CA ASP A 39 7.00 -24.22 23.97
C ASP A 39 5.72 -23.96 23.15
N ASN A 40 4.77 -23.20 23.69
CA ASN A 40 3.49 -22.93 23.02
C ASN A 40 3.53 -21.68 22.10
N LYS A 41 4.62 -20.90 22.11
CA LYS A 41 4.77 -19.68 21.29
C LYS A 41 5.54 -19.92 20.00
N ARG A 42 6.37 -20.97 19.93
CA ARG A 42 7.18 -21.31 18.77
C ARG A 42 6.63 -22.56 18.08
N LEU A 43 6.59 -22.53 16.75
CA LEU A 43 6.28 -23.73 15.98
C LEU A 43 7.37 -24.79 16.21
N MET A 44 6.99 -25.98 16.69
CA MET A 44 7.92 -27.10 16.82
C MET A 44 8.47 -27.49 15.44
N SER A 45 9.76 -27.76 15.38
CA SER A 45 10.38 -28.41 14.22
C SER A 45 9.84 -29.84 14.05
N PHE A 46 9.96 -30.41 12.85
CA PHE A 46 9.53 -31.78 12.61
C PHE A 46 10.21 -32.76 13.58
N LYS A 47 11.50 -32.55 13.85
CA LYS A 47 12.25 -33.36 14.81
C LYS A 47 11.69 -33.27 16.23
N GLU A 48 11.43 -32.05 16.72
CA GLU A 48 10.85 -31.84 18.06
C GLU A 48 9.46 -32.46 18.16
N PHE A 49 8.62 -32.30 17.13
CA PHE A 49 7.28 -32.87 17.06
C PHE A 49 7.30 -34.41 17.11
N ILE A 50 8.19 -35.04 16.34
CA ILE A 50 8.29 -36.51 16.26
C ILE A 50 8.82 -37.11 17.55
N LEU A 51 9.76 -36.45 18.23
CA LEU A 51 10.25 -36.90 19.53
C LEU A 51 9.14 -36.93 20.62
N ALA A 52 8.05 -36.20 20.41
CA ALA A 52 6.89 -36.21 21.29
C ALA A 52 5.81 -37.25 20.88
N GLN A 53 5.98 -37.95 19.75
CA GLN A 53 5.05 -38.99 19.29
C GLN A 53 5.41 -40.38 19.84
N SER A 54 4.49 -41.33 19.71
CA SER A 54 4.74 -42.73 20.03
C SER A 54 5.81 -43.35 19.12
N ASN A 55 6.60 -44.28 19.66
CA ASN A 55 7.65 -44.99 18.90
C ASN A 55 7.13 -45.78 17.69
N ASP A 56 5.83 -46.11 17.67
CA ASP A 56 5.22 -46.92 16.61
C ASP A 56 4.64 -46.08 15.45
N ILE A 57 4.85 -44.75 15.46
CA ILE A 57 4.35 -43.87 14.39
C ILE A 57 5.08 -44.16 13.07
N ASN A 58 4.33 -44.41 12.01
CA ASN A 58 4.91 -44.57 10.67
C ASN A 58 5.19 -43.20 10.00
N GLU A 59 6.01 -43.21 8.95
CA GLU A 59 6.44 -41.99 8.26
C GLU A 59 5.28 -41.17 7.65
N GLN A 60 4.30 -41.83 7.03
CA GLN A 60 3.15 -41.15 6.42
C GLN A 60 2.26 -40.49 7.47
N GLU A 61 2.00 -41.17 8.57
CA GLU A 61 1.23 -40.67 9.71
C GLU A 61 1.96 -39.52 10.42
N ALA A 62 3.28 -39.64 10.59
CA ALA A 62 4.14 -38.59 11.11
C ALA A 62 4.06 -37.30 10.29
N LEU A 63 4.14 -37.40 8.96
CA LEU A 63 4.03 -36.26 8.05
C LEU A 63 2.63 -35.64 8.08
N ALA A 64 1.58 -36.47 8.04
CA ALA A 64 0.20 -36.00 8.10
C ALA A 64 -0.09 -35.25 9.40
N ARG A 65 0.24 -35.84 10.56
CA ARG A 65 0.05 -35.19 11.87
C ARG A 65 0.87 -33.92 12.03
N TYR A 66 2.09 -33.87 11.49
CA TYR A 66 2.88 -32.65 11.55
C TYR A 66 2.30 -31.53 10.67
N SER A 67 1.74 -31.88 9.50
CA SER A 67 1.03 -30.93 8.64
C SER A 67 -0.24 -30.37 9.32
N GLU A 68 -1.01 -31.24 9.98
CA GLU A 68 -2.17 -30.85 10.78
C GLU A 68 -1.74 -29.96 11.96
N TYR A 69 -0.68 -30.33 12.68
CA TYR A 69 -0.11 -29.52 13.76
C TYR A 69 0.31 -28.13 13.27
N LYS A 70 1.04 -28.04 12.15
CA LYS A 70 1.43 -26.76 11.54
C LYS A 70 0.23 -25.90 11.20
N THR A 71 -0.79 -26.50 10.60
CA THR A 71 -2.02 -25.81 10.21
C THR A 71 -2.76 -25.30 11.45
N GLY A 72 -2.96 -26.14 12.45
CA GLY A 72 -3.63 -25.78 13.71
C GLY A 72 -2.86 -24.72 14.51
N PHE A 73 -1.54 -24.83 14.59
CA PHE A 73 -0.67 -23.84 15.22
C PHE A 73 -0.76 -22.48 14.52
N THR A 74 -0.73 -22.47 13.18
CA THR A 74 -0.86 -21.25 12.38
C THR A 74 -2.24 -20.61 12.58
N ARG A 75 -3.32 -21.42 12.55
CA ARG A 75 -4.69 -20.97 12.82
C ARG A 75 -4.81 -20.28 14.18
N LYS A 76 -4.29 -20.93 15.22
CA LYS A 76 -4.30 -20.39 16.58
C LYS A 76 -3.54 -19.06 16.65
N ARG A 77 -2.37 -18.96 16.03
CA ARG A 77 -1.60 -17.71 15.98
C ARG A 77 -2.34 -16.58 15.27
N ILE A 78 -3.01 -16.87 14.16
CA ILE A 78 -3.86 -15.90 13.43
C ILE A 78 -4.99 -15.41 14.34
N ASP A 79 -5.70 -16.32 15.02
CA ASP A 79 -6.77 -15.98 15.95
C ASP A 79 -6.27 -15.14 17.14
N ASP A 80 -5.14 -15.52 17.74
CA ASP A 80 -4.56 -14.84 18.89
C ASP A 80 -4.09 -13.43 18.48
N PHE A 81 -3.40 -13.30 17.34
CA PHE A 81 -2.97 -12.00 16.79
C PHE A 81 -4.16 -11.08 16.49
N PHE A 82 -5.20 -11.62 15.85
CA PHE A 82 -6.42 -10.86 15.58
C PHE A 82 -7.05 -10.35 16.88
N LYS A 83 -7.20 -11.21 17.90
CA LYS A 83 -7.80 -10.82 19.18
C LYS A 83 -7.00 -9.73 19.90
N GLU A 84 -5.67 -9.80 19.81
CA GLU A 84 -4.76 -8.83 20.42
C GLU A 84 -4.86 -7.45 19.75
N HIS A 85 -4.94 -7.41 18.42
CA HIS A 85 -4.80 -6.15 17.66
C HIS A 85 -6.10 -5.61 17.02
N GLN A 86 -7.22 -6.34 17.05
CA GLN A 86 -8.48 -5.93 16.38
C GLN A 86 -9.02 -4.55 16.79
N GLU A 87 -8.67 -4.06 17.97
CA GLU A 87 -9.10 -2.74 18.45
C GLU A 87 -8.14 -1.61 18.04
N GLU A 88 -6.90 -1.93 17.67
CA GLU A 88 -5.89 -0.95 17.28
C GLU A 88 -6.24 -0.31 15.92
N GLU A 89 -6.12 1.02 15.82
CA GLU A 89 -6.54 1.78 14.64
C GLU A 89 -5.88 1.28 13.36
N TRP A 90 -4.58 1.01 13.37
CA TRP A 90 -3.84 0.56 12.18
C TRP A 90 -4.36 -0.77 11.63
N PHE A 91 -4.88 -1.64 12.51
CA PHE A 91 -5.45 -2.92 12.12
C PHE A 91 -6.88 -2.75 11.61
N ARG A 92 -7.67 -1.91 12.28
CA ARG A 92 -9.04 -1.56 11.86
C ARG A 92 -9.06 -0.90 10.47
N THR A 93 -8.21 0.09 10.22
CA THR A 93 -8.15 0.79 8.92
C THR A 93 -7.77 -0.13 7.77
N LYS A 94 -7.09 -1.25 8.05
CA LYS A 94 -6.63 -2.19 7.04
C LYS A 94 -7.59 -3.35 6.76
N TYR A 95 -8.38 -3.79 7.75
CA TYR A 95 -9.21 -4.99 7.57
C TYR A 95 -10.69 -4.79 7.92
N ARG A 96 -11.06 -3.75 8.67
CA ARG A 96 -12.45 -3.56 9.13
C ARG A 96 -13.31 -3.03 7.97
N PRO A 97 -14.42 -3.71 7.59
CA PRO A 97 -15.20 -3.38 6.40
C PRO A 97 -15.69 -1.92 6.35
N ILE A 98 -16.14 -1.39 7.49
CA ILE A 98 -16.65 -0.02 7.57
C ILE A 98 -15.54 1.00 7.32
N GLU A 99 -14.32 0.79 7.85
CA GLU A 99 -13.21 1.72 7.64
C GLU A 99 -12.68 1.63 6.21
N LEU A 100 -12.63 0.42 5.64
CA LEU A 100 -12.26 0.20 4.25
C LEU A 100 -13.18 0.95 3.29
N LYS A 101 -14.50 0.87 3.51
CA LYS A 101 -15.49 1.62 2.71
C LYS A 101 -15.30 3.13 2.80
N LYS A 102 -15.07 3.67 4.00
CA LYS A 102 -14.79 5.11 4.17
C LYS A 102 -13.52 5.54 3.41
N ILE A 103 -12.47 4.74 3.45
CA ILE A 103 -11.21 5.02 2.73
C ILE A 103 -11.45 4.97 1.22
N GLU A 104 -12.22 3.99 0.74
CA GLU A 104 -12.59 3.87 -0.67
C GLU A 104 -13.41 5.08 -1.15
N GLU A 105 -14.42 5.49 -0.39
CA GLU A 105 -15.24 6.67 -0.66
C GLU A 105 -14.39 7.95 -0.68
N ALA A 106 -13.56 8.18 0.34
CA ALA A 106 -12.65 9.34 0.39
C ALA A 106 -11.65 9.35 -0.77
N THR A 107 -11.13 8.18 -1.16
CA THR A 107 -10.23 8.05 -2.31
C THR A 107 -10.95 8.38 -3.62
N LYS A 108 -12.20 7.93 -3.77
CA LYS A 108 -13.02 8.22 -4.94
C LYS A 108 -13.32 9.72 -5.06
N GLU A 109 -13.68 10.38 -3.96
CA GLU A 109 -13.92 11.81 -3.91
C GLU A 109 -12.65 12.62 -4.22
N SER A 110 -11.51 12.23 -3.65
CA SER A 110 -10.20 12.80 -3.93
C SER A 110 -9.86 12.72 -5.42
N LYS A 111 -9.99 11.54 -6.03
CA LYS A 111 -9.73 11.32 -7.47
C LYS A 111 -10.65 12.16 -8.34
N ALA A 112 -11.93 12.25 -8.01
CA ALA A 112 -12.88 13.10 -8.74
C ALA A 112 -12.47 14.58 -8.69
N ARG A 113 -12.10 15.08 -7.50
CA ARG A 113 -11.62 16.47 -7.33
C ARG A 113 -10.31 16.70 -8.09
N ARG A 114 -9.35 15.78 -8.01
CA ARG A 114 -8.09 15.88 -8.75
C ARG A 114 -8.32 15.90 -10.26
N LYS A 115 -9.22 15.06 -10.77
CA LYS A 115 -9.59 15.04 -12.19
C LYS A 115 -10.19 16.37 -12.65
N GLU A 116 -11.12 16.95 -11.87
CA GLU A 116 -11.71 18.26 -12.16
C GLU A 116 -10.64 19.37 -12.22
N LEU A 117 -9.77 19.44 -11.21
CA LEU A 117 -8.69 20.44 -11.17
C LEU A 117 -7.68 20.23 -12.29
N TYR A 118 -7.39 18.98 -12.65
CA TYR A 118 -6.48 18.64 -13.73
C TYR A 118 -7.01 19.14 -15.07
N SER A 119 -8.26 18.86 -15.40
CA SER A 119 -8.89 19.37 -16.62
C SER A 119 -8.78 20.89 -16.72
N LYS A 120 -9.13 21.62 -15.65
CA LYS A 120 -9.05 23.09 -15.62
C LYS A 120 -7.61 23.61 -15.78
N LEU A 121 -6.64 22.98 -15.12
CA LEU A 121 -5.24 23.42 -15.20
C LEU A 121 -4.64 23.19 -16.59
N ILE A 122 -4.95 22.05 -17.20
CA ILE A 122 -4.49 21.69 -18.54
C ILE A 122 -5.07 22.64 -19.59
N GLU A 123 -6.35 23.01 -19.48
CA GLU A 123 -6.99 24.02 -20.34
C GLU A 123 -6.32 25.39 -20.22
N LYS A 124 -5.94 25.82 -19.01
CA LYS A 124 -5.25 27.10 -18.79
C LYS A 124 -3.82 27.10 -19.34
N GLN A 125 -3.06 26.04 -19.09
CA GLN A 125 -1.60 26.03 -19.32
C GLN A 125 -1.17 25.51 -20.69
N SER A 126 -2.07 24.87 -21.47
CA SER A 126 -1.78 24.18 -22.74
C SER A 126 -0.64 23.17 -22.65
N THR A 127 -0.94 21.87 -22.82
CA THR A 127 0.06 20.80 -22.71
C THR A 127 0.70 20.38 -24.01
N ASP A 128 0.49 21.13 -25.10
CA ASP A 128 1.01 20.71 -26.41
C ASP A 128 2.55 20.69 -26.47
N ASN A 129 3.23 21.33 -25.52
CA ASN A 129 4.69 21.33 -25.33
C ASN A 129 5.12 20.85 -23.92
N PHE A 130 4.33 20.00 -23.26
CA PHE A 130 4.69 19.46 -21.95
C PHE A 130 5.45 18.14 -22.11
N PHE A 131 6.72 18.12 -21.71
CA PHE A 131 7.60 16.96 -21.85
C PHE A 131 7.91 16.33 -20.48
N LEU A 132 7.69 15.03 -20.32
CA LEU A 132 8.05 14.28 -19.10
C LEU A 132 9.50 13.78 -19.15
N ASP A 133 10.43 14.71 -19.32
CA ASP A 133 11.85 14.44 -19.23
C ASP A 133 12.55 15.33 -18.21
N TYR A 134 13.77 14.95 -17.85
CA TYR A 134 14.57 15.64 -16.86
C TYR A 134 15.14 16.98 -17.36
N GLN A 135 15.20 17.20 -18.68
CA GLN A 135 15.64 18.49 -19.24
C GLN A 135 14.62 19.59 -18.91
N HIS A 136 13.33 19.22 -18.82
CA HIS A 136 12.23 20.10 -18.48
C HIS A 136 11.84 20.06 -16.99
N ASN A 137 12.76 19.63 -16.10
CA ASN A 137 12.44 19.40 -14.69
C ASN A 137 11.89 20.65 -13.96
N GLU A 138 12.30 21.86 -14.33
CA GLU A 138 11.81 23.10 -13.72
C GLU A 138 10.33 23.32 -14.04
N THR A 139 9.95 23.14 -15.31
CA THR A 139 8.55 23.22 -15.77
C THR A 139 7.69 22.14 -15.10
N LEU A 140 8.21 20.91 -15.00
CA LEU A 140 7.53 19.83 -14.30
C LEU A 140 7.33 20.16 -12.82
N ALA A 141 8.38 20.59 -12.13
CA ALA A 141 8.31 20.98 -10.73
C ALA A 141 7.30 22.11 -10.52
N GLN A 142 7.31 23.13 -11.38
CA GLN A 142 6.35 24.24 -11.31
C GLN A 142 4.90 23.76 -11.50
N PHE A 143 4.66 22.83 -12.42
CA PHE A 143 3.35 22.22 -12.61
C PHE A 143 2.87 21.47 -11.36
N LEU A 144 3.73 20.62 -10.78
CA LEU A 144 3.40 19.90 -9.53
C LEU A 144 3.18 20.85 -8.36
N GLU A 145 3.84 22.01 -8.33
CA GLU A 145 3.62 23.04 -7.31
C GLU A 145 2.26 23.69 -7.47
N ASN A 146 1.97 24.17 -8.69
CA ASN A 146 0.70 24.80 -9.03
C ASN A 146 -0.48 23.90 -8.67
N PHE A 147 -0.41 22.62 -9.05
CA PHE A 147 -1.45 21.68 -8.71
C PHE A 147 -1.56 21.43 -7.20
N SER A 148 -0.44 21.37 -6.49
CA SER A 148 -0.45 21.26 -5.03
C SER A 148 -1.14 22.48 -4.37
N LEU A 149 -0.94 23.69 -4.89
CA LEU A 149 -1.61 24.90 -4.39
C LEU A 149 -3.12 24.87 -4.67
N LEU A 150 -3.55 24.43 -5.86
CA LEU A 150 -4.97 24.22 -6.18
C LEU A 150 -5.63 23.23 -5.21
N LEU A 151 -4.89 22.18 -4.86
CA LEU A 151 -5.31 21.21 -3.86
C LEU A 151 -5.45 21.85 -2.45
N GLU A 152 -4.56 22.76 -2.07
CA GLU A 152 -4.70 23.58 -0.84
C GLU A 152 -5.81 24.65 -0.92
N GLY A 153 -6.44 24.82 -2.09
CA GLY A 153 -7.60 25.69 -2.27
C GLY A 153 -7.30 27.02 -2.98
N ALA A 154 -6.12 27.17 -3.59
CA ALA A 154 -5.84 28.30 -4.46
C ALA A 154 -6.77 28.31 -5.68
N SER A 155 -7.14 29.50 -6.16
CA SER A 155 -7.79 29.66 -7.46
C SER A 155 -6.76 29.61 -8.59
N MET A 156 -7.24 29.49 -9.83
CA MET A 156 -6.36 29.50 -11.00
C MET A 156 -5.64 30.83 -11.18
N GLU A 157 -6.28 31.95 -10.84
CA GLU A 157 -5.76 33.31 -10.96
C GLU A 157 -4.67 33.59 -9.92
N GLU A 158 -4.80 33.03 -8.71
CA GLU A 158 -3.83 33.16 -7.62
C GLU A 158 -2.51 32.42 -7.90
N LEU A 159 -2.48 31.51 -8.87
CA LEU A 159 -1.25 30.78 -9.22
C LEU A 159 -0.15 31.68 -9.79
N ASP A 160 -0.52 32.79 -10.43
CA ASP A 160 0.41 33.70 -11.09
C ASP A 160 0.90 34.82 -10.13
N ASP A 161 0.31 34.92 -8.93
CA ASP A 161 0.64 35.91 -7.92
C ASP A 161 1.49 35.29 -6.79
N HIS A 162 2.75 35.73 -6.70
CA HIS A 162 3.70 35.23 -5.71
C HIS A 162 3.26 35.47 -4.25
N GLU A 163 2.55 36.55 -3.95
CA GLU A 163 2.07 36.84 -2.59
C GLU A 163 0.87 35.95 -2.25
N ALA A 164 -0.04 35.76 -3.21
CA ALA A 164 -1.18 34.85 -3.07
C ALA A 164 -0.74 33.40 -2.86
N ARG A 165 0.29 32.93 -3.59
CA ARG A 165 0.87 31.59 -3.43
C ARG A 165 1.32 31.31 -2.00
N ARG A 166 1.94 32.29 -1.33
CA ARG A 166 2.47 32.15 0.04
C ARG A 166 1.38 31.80 1.05
N LYS A 167 0.14 32.27 0.85
CA LYS A 167 -1.02 31.97 1.70
C LYS A 167 -1.37 30.47 1.76
N TYR A 168 -1.05 29.73 0.71
CA TYR A 168 -1.31 28.30 0.59
C TYR A 168 -0.08 27.43 0.91
N GLY A 169 1.03 28.07 1.30
CA GLY A 169 2.19 27.36 1.84
C GLY A 169 1.83 26.62 3.12
N VAL A 170 2.59 25.56 3.42
CA VAL A 170 2.38 24.72 4.59
C VAL A 170 3.68 24.50 5.34
N SER A 171 3.57 24.29 6.65
CA SER A 171 4.67 23.85 7.49
C SER A 171 4.24 22.58 8.23
N SER A 172 5.17 21.66 8.51
CA SER A 172 4.78 20.37 9.10
C SER A 172 5.72 19.85 10.16
N ILE A 173 5.14 19.18 11.15
CA ILE A 173 5.84 18.42 12.18
C ILE A 173 5.86 16.95 11.75
N PHE A 174 7.01 16.30 11.87
CA PHE A 174 7.18 14.89 11.57
C PHE A 174 7.53 14.11 12.83
N ILE A 175 6.74 13.07 13.14
CA ILE A 175 7.00 12.12 14.21
C ILE A 175 7.47 10.80 13.57
N PRO A 176 8.77 10.45 13.66
CA PRO A 176 9.34 9.29 12.98
C PRO A 176 8.95 7.95 13.59
N GLN A 177 8.58 7.94 14.87
CA GLN A 177 8.26 6.73 15.64
C GLN A 177 7.13 7.01 16.62
N LEU A 178 5.91 6.83 16.16
CA LEU A 178 4.71 6.90 16.97
C LEU A 178 4.38 5.51 17.51
N HIS A 179 4.02 5.43 18.80
CA HIS A 179 3.60 4.18 19.43
C HIS A 179 2.27 3.68 18.82
N PRO A 180 2.06 2.36 18.64
CA PRO A 180 0.85 1.81 18.03
C PRO A 180 -0.45 2.16 18.76
N SER A 181 -0.40 2.39 20.08
CA SER A 181 -1.57 2.80 20.88
C SER A 181 -2.01 4.25 20.69
N ILE A 182 -1.31 5.03 19.85
CA ILE A 182 -1.68 6.42 19.57
C ILE A 182 -2.40 6.45 18.22
N ASP A 183 -3.66 6.83 18.26
CA ASP A 183 -4.55 6.92 17.10
C ASP A 183 -4.45 8.30 16.42
N LYS A 184 -4.84 8.39 15.14
CA LYS A 184 -4.86 9.64 14.37
C LYS A 184 -5.69 10.72 15.09
N ALA A 185 -6.86 10.34 15.61
CA ALA A 185 -7.76 11.24 16.31
C ALA A 185 -7.13 11.91 17.54
N MET A 186 -6.25 11.21 18.27
CA MET A 186 -5.55 11.79 19.43
C MET A 186 -4.57 12.87 19.02
N ILE A 187 -3.87 12.66 17.89
CA ILE A 187 -2.97 13.67 17.32
C ILE A 187 -3.77 14.86 16.82
N GLU A 188 -4.90 14.62 16.14
CA GLU A 188 -5.78 15.66 15.62
C GLU A 188 -6.38 16.52 16.75
N GLU A 189 -6.86 15.91 17.83
CA GLU A 189 -7.41 16.63 18.99
C GLU A 189 -6.38 17.57 19.62
N TYR A 190 -5.14 17.13 19.76
CA TYR A 190 -4.05 17.99 20.24
C TYR A 190 -3.68 19.07 19.21
N ALA A 191 -3.55 18.68 17.94
CA ALA A 191 -3.16 19.58 16.87
C ALA A 191 -4.16 20.74 16.67
N GLN A 192 -5.46 20.48 16.83
CA GLN A 192 -6.51 21.49 16.75
C GLN A 192 -6.40 22.60 17.80
N GLN A 193 -5.68 22.38 18.89
CA GLN A 193 -5.41 23.40 19.91
C GLN A 193 -4.38 24.44 19.44
N HIS A 194 -3.64 24.14 18.37
CA HIS A 194 -2.64 25.02 17.79
C HIS A 194 -3.21 25.71 16.54
N PRO A 195 -3.03 27.05 16.40
CA PRO A 195 -3.60 27.79 15.29
C PRO A 195 -3.00 27.35 13.96
N GLY A 196 -3.83 27.34 12.93
CA GLY A 196 -3.41 26.99 11.58
C GLY A 196 -3.28 25.50 11.30
N PHE A 197 -3.76 24.61 12.18
CA PHE A 197 -3.85 23.18 11.90
C PHE A 197 -4.64 22.89 10.62
N LEU A 198 -4.13 21.98 9.78
CA LEU A 198 -4.77 21.55 8.54
C LEU A 198 -5.17 20.07 8.58
N ARG A 199 -4.21 19.16 8.82
CA ARG A 199 -4.44 17.70 8.75
C ARG A 199 -3.30 16.87 9.32
N VAL A 200 -3.59 15.59 9.56
CA VAL A 200 -2.61 14.56 9.98
C VAL A 200 -2.55 13.45 8.92
N ALA A 201 -1.34 13.10 8.49
CA ALA A 201 -1.07 11.89 7.73
C ALA A 201 -0.35 10.87 8.63
N MET A 202 -0.69 9.59 8.49
CA MET A 202 -0.01 8.50 9.20
C MET A 202 0.40 7.41 8.22
N SER A 203 1.58 6.84 8.42
CA SER A 203 2.02 5.69 7.64
C SER A 203 1.36 4.40 8.12
N GLU A 204 1.42 3.38 7.27
CA GLU A 204 1.23 1.99 7.67
C GLU A 204 2.07 1.63 8.91
N ALA A 205 1.52 0.73 9.73
CA ALA A 205 2.24 0.14 10.86
C ALA A 205 3.43 -0.68 10.33
N GLN A 206 4.57 -0.58 11.02
CA GLN A 206 5.81 -1.28 10.66
C GLN A 206 6.02 -2.49 11.58
N PRO A 207 5.71 -3.73 11.14
CA PRO A 207 5.80 -4.91 12.01
C PRO A 207 7.22 -5.13 12.55
N ASP A 208 8.24 -4.85 11.73
CA ASP A 208 9.66 -4.92 12.08
C ASP A 208 10.09 -3.93 13.17
N LYS A 209 9.23 -2.95 13.50
CA LYS A 209 9.49 -1.91 14.51
C LYS A 209 8.43 -1.89 15.60
N GLY A 210 7.81 -3.04 15.87
CA GLY A 210 6.77 -3.17 16.89
C GLY A 210 5.54 -2.33 16.55
N PHE A 211 5.12 -2.40 15.29
CA PHE A 211 3.94 -1.70 14.75
C PHE A 211 3.94 -0.18 14.89
N ARG A 212 5.12 0.41 15.14
CA ARG A 212 5.27 1.86 15.17
C ARG A 212 4.92 2.45 13.80
N ARG A 213 4.29 3.62 13.85
CA ARG A 213 3.89 4.40 12.67
C ARG A 213 4.71 5.68 12.57
N ARG A 214 4.71 6.29 11.40
CA ARG A 214 5.19 7.65 11.17
C ARG A 214 3.99 8.58 11.07
N ALA A 215 4.11 9.80 11.55
CA ALA A 215 3.05 10.80 11.43
C ALA A 215 3.60 12.13 10.91
N TRP A 216 2.84 12.78 10.04
CA TRP A 216 3.07 14.14 9.57
C TRP A 216 1.88 14.99 9.96
N ILE A 217 2.11 16.06 10.70
CA ILE A 217 1.09 17.00 11.10
C ILE A 217 1.32 18.29 10.33
N THR A 218 0.35 18.67 9.51
CA THR A 218 0.44 19.79 8.59
C THR A 218 -0.32 20.98 9.14
N TYR A 219 0.33 22.14 9.10
CA TYR A 219 -0.19 23.44 9.47
C TYR A 219 -0.03 24.40 8.29
N LYS A 220 -0.75 25.53 8.32
CA LYS A 220 -0.45 26.68 7.46
C LYS A 220 1.00 27.10 7.62
N LEU A 221 1.56 27.75 6.59
CA LEU A 221 2.93 28.26 6.61
C LEU A 221 3.19 29.06 7.90
N MET A 222 4.22 28.66 8.63
CA MET A 222 4.68 29.28 9.88
C MET A 222 6.08 29.84 9.70
N GLU A 223 6.42 30.87 10.45
CA GLU A 223 7.79 31.35 10.49
C GLU A 223 8.70 30.34 11.24
N PRO A 224 10.01 30.29 10.94
CA PRO A 224 10.90 29.24 11.46
C PRO A 224 10.91 29.07 12.97
N ASP A 225 10.77 30.15 13.73
CA ASP A 225 10.77 30.10 15.20
C ASP A 225 9.43 29.61 15.77
N GLU A 226 8.32 29.90 15.09
CA GLU A 226 6.98 29.42 15.48
C GLU A 226 6.89 27.90 15.34
N ILE A 227 7.33 27.34 14.20
CA ILE A 227 7.30 25.89 14.00
C ILE A 227 8.30 25.16 14.91
N ARG A 228 9.44 25.76 15.24
CA ARG A 228 10.38 25.18 16.23
C ARG A 228 9.77 25.13 17.62
N LYS A 229 9.04 26.19 18.03
CA LYS A 229 8.32 26.20 19.29
C LYS A 229 7.22 25.12 19.30
N LEU A 230 6.42 25.03 18.24
CA LEU A 230 5.41 23.98 18.10
C LEU A 230 6.03 22.58 18.17
N CYS A 231 7.17 22.36 17.51
CA CYS A 231 7.91 21.10 17.59
C CYS A 231 8.36 20.77 19.02
N TRP A 232 8.72 21.78 19.82
CA TRP A 232 9.06 21.60 21.23
C TRP A 232 7.81 21.22 22.05
N ASP A 233 6.67 21.89 21.81
CA ASP A 233 5.40 21.59 22.47
C ASP A 233 4.97 20.13 22.23
N TYR A 234 5.09 19.62 21.00
CA TYR A 234 4.83 18.21 20.68
C TYR A 234 5.71 17.21 21.43
N ASN A 235 6.97 17.57 21.69
CA ASN A 235 7.90 16.72 22.46
C ASN A 235 7.64 16.82 23.97
N ALA A 236 7.07 17.93 24.45
CA ALA A 236 6.64 18.09 25.84
C ALA A 236 5.30 17.38 26.13
N HIS A 237 4.44 17.24 25.13
CA HIS A 237 3.17 16.52 25.24
C HIS A 237 3.36 15.00 25.24
N LYS A 238 2.55 14.28 26.03
CA LYS A 238 2.55 12.82 26.11
C LYS A 238 1.23 12.25 25.60
N PHE A 239 1.27 11.55 24.47
CA PHE A 239 0.12 10.83 23.94
C PHE A 239 0.03 9.45 24.60
N ASN A 240 -1.05 9.17 25.33
CA ASN A 240 -1.19 7.92 26.10
C ASN A 240 0.01 7.61 27.00
N GLY A 241 0.61 8.65 27.61
CA GLY A 241 1.80 8.50 28.46
C GLY A 241 3.12 8.29 27.69
N HIS A 242 3.08 8.20 26.37
CA HIS A 242 4.28 8.10 25.52
C HIS A 242 4.75 9.47 25.04
N GLU A 243 6.03 9.73 25.22
CA GLU A 243 6.70 10.89 24.63
C GLU A 243 6.86 10.71 23.12
N THR A 244 6.84 11.83 22.39
CA THR A 244 7.16 11.83 20.96
C THR A 244 8.62 12.22 20.72
N LYS A 245 9.09 11.96 19.51
CA LYS A 245 10.37 12.47 19.01
C LYS A 245 10.12 13.32 17.77
N ALA A 246 9.20 14.26 17.92
CA ALA A 246 8.79 15.18 16.88
C ALA A 246 9.99 16.00 16.39
N ILE A 247 10.09 16.18 15.08
CA ILE A 247 11.06 17.05 14.43
C ILE A 247 10.33 17.96 13.43
N VAL A 248 10.89 19.14 13.18
CA VAL A 248 10.42 20.00 12.08
C VAL A 248 10.69 19.28 10.76
N ASN A 249 9.65 19.03 9.98
CA ASN A 249 9.77 18.39 8.69
C ASN A 249 10.41 19.37 7.70
N LYS A 250 11.38 18.88 6.92
CA LYS A 250 12.02 19.69 5.88
C LYS A 250 11.22 19.60 4.60
N GLU A 251 11.12 20.72 3.91
CA GLU A 251 10.56 20.76 2.56
C GLU A 251 11.37 19.87 1.62
N MET A 252 10.65 19.28 0.67
CA MET A 252 11.24 18.36 -0.29
C MET A 252 11.82 19.15 -1.47
N ASN A 253 13.14 19.29 -1.46
CA ASN A 253 13.88 19.80 -2.61
C ASN A 253 14.04 18.71 -3.67
N ASN A 254 14.07 19.10 -4.95
CA ASN A 254 14.26 18.21 -6.11
C ASN A 254 13.19 17.09 -6.22
N ARG A 255 11.95 17.51 -6.52
CA ARG A 255 10.80 16.60 -6.66
C ARG A 255 10.83 15.75 -7.92
N ILE A 256 11.48 16.25 -8.97
CA ILE A 256 11.63 15.54 -10.23
C ILE A 256 12.90 14.69 -10.14
N ARG A 257 12.74 13.39 -10.36
CA ARG A 257 13.84 12.42 -10.42
C ARG A 257 13.89 11.81 -11.80
N TYR A 258 15.02 11.24 -12.18
CA TYR A 258 15.15 10.57 -13.46
C TYR A 258 15.20 9.04 -13.29
N THR A 259 14.65 8.34 -14.28
CA THR A 259 14.62 6.86 -14.34
C THR A 259 15.70 6.32 -15.29
N GLN A 260 15.61 5.04 -15.67
CA GLN A 260 16.49 4.41 -16.66
C GLN A 260 16.29 4.99 -18.06
N TYR A 261 17.36 5.12 -18.83
CA TYR A 261 17.31 5.72 -20.18
C TYR A 261 16.62 4.83 -21.21
N TRP A 262 16.36 3.56 -20.91
CA TRP A 262 15.62 2.66 -21.81
C TRP A 262 14.18 3.11 -22.06
N PHE A 263 13.58 3.85 -21.12
CA PHE A 263 12.29 4.52 -21.33
C PHE A 263 12.31 5.58 -22.45
N CYS A 264 13.50 5.99 -22.91
CA CYS A 264 13.68 6.91 -24.02
C CYS A 264 13.81 6.18 -25.38
N HIS A 265 13.77 4.85 -25.42
CA HIS A 265 13.90 4.06 -26.65
C HIS A 265 12.52 3.79 -27.27
N SER A 266 12.38 3.97 -28.58
CA SER A 266 11.11 3.80 -29.33
C SER A 266 10.42 2.46 -29.07
N LYS A 267 11.15 1.34 -29.17
CA LYS A 267 10.63 -0.01 -28.88
C LYS A 267 10.10 -0.17 -27.44
N ALA A 268 10.75 0.43 -26.45
CA ALA A 268 10.27 0.39 -25.07
C ALA A 268 9.01 1.25 -24.90
N ALA A 269 9.01 2.44 -25.50
CA ALA A 269 7.85 3.33 -25.52
C ALA A 269 6.61 2.66 -26.16
N LYS A 270 6.81 1.91 -27.25
CA LYS A 270 5.76 1.12 -27.90
C LYS A 270 5.21 0.05 -26.95
N ALA A 271 6.09 -0.77 -26.35
CA ALA A 271 5.66 -1.77 -25.37
C ALA A 271 4.94 -1.14 -24.15
N ASP A 272 5.32 0.08 -23.77
CA ASP A 272 4.71 0.81 -22.67
C ASP A 272 3.27 1.28 -22.98
N LEU A 273 2.86 1.38 -24.24
CA LEU A 273 1.46 1.67 -24.62
C LEU A 273 0.50 0.65 -24.00
N LYS A 274 0.80 -0.65 -24.15
CA LYS A 274 0.00 -1.74 -23.59
C LYS A 274 -0.02 -1.69 -22.06
N ASN A 275 1.13 -1.41 -21.45
CA ASN A 275 1.25 -1.28 -20.00
C ASN A 275 0.41 -0.12 -19.45
N ILE A 276 0.48 1.05 -20.08
CA ILE A 276 -0.26 2.25 -19.69
C ILE A 276 -1.74 2.07 -19.92
N ALA A 277 -2.14 1.49 -21.05
CA ALA A 277 -3.54 1.16 -21.32
C ALA A 277 -4.09 0.25 -20.21
N LYS A 278 -3.35 -0.80 -19.82
CA LYS A 278 -3.75 -1.70 -18.74
C LYS A 278 -3.93 -0.97 -17.39
N ILE A 279 -2.99 -0.09 -17.03
CA ILE A 279 -3.06 0.70 -15.80
C ILE A 279 -4.23 1.70 -15.85
N LEU A 280 -4.42 2.37 -16.97
CA LEU A 280 -5.49 3.34 -17.15
C LEU A 280 -6.86 2.65 -17.08
N THR A 281 -7.03 1.49 -17.72
CA THR A 281 -8.25 0.68 -17.61
C THR A 281 -8.49 0.21 -16.17
N HIS A 282 -7.44 -0.14 -15.42
CA HIS A 282 -7.58 -0.49 -14.01
C HIS A 282 -8.13 0.67 -13.16
N PHE A 283 -7.71 1.90 -13.43
CA PHE A 283 -8.09 3.05 -12.62
C PHE A 283 -9.36 3.78 -13.08
N ASP A 284 -9.56 3.94 -14.38
CA ASP A 284 -10.66 4.71 -14.98
C ASP A 284 -11.71 3.84 -15.69
N GLY A 285 -11.43 2.56 -15.91
CA GLY A 285 -12.25 1.67 -16.74
C GLY A 285 -11.94 1.78 -18.24
N GLU A 286 -12.61 0.93 -19.02
CA GLU A 286 -12.40 0.80 -20.48
C GLU A 286 -12.89 2.04 -21.26
N ASP A 287 -13.79 2.84 -20.69
CA ASP A 287 -14.37 4.03 -21.32
C ASP A 287 -13.54 5.31 -21.09
N SER A 288 -12.28 5.17 -20.63
CA SER A 288 -11.44 6.35 -20.36
C SER A 288 -11.15 7.10 -21.67
N PRO A 289 -11.44 8.42 -21.76
CA PRO A 289 -11.20 9.19 -22.99
C PRO A 289 -9.71 9.31 -23.33
N LEU A 290 -8.81 9.08 -22.36
CA LEU A 290 -7.38 9.10 -22.58
C LEU A 290 -6.87 7.86 -23.32
N LEU A 291 -7.65 6.76 -23.38
CA LEU A 291 -7.31 5.61 -24.21
C LEU A 291 -7.36 5.96 -25.71
N GLU A 292 -8.27 6.84 -26.12
CA GLU A 292 -8.33 7.33 -27.51
C GLU A 292 -7.06 8.12 -27.90
N THR A 293 -6.33 8.70 -26.93
CA THR A 293 -5.07 9.43 -27.20
C THR A 293 -3.93 8.50 -27.64
N ILE A 294 -3.98 7.23 -27.25
CA ILE A 294 -2.91 6.24 -27.53
C ILE A 294 -3.38 5.12 -28.47
N LYS A 295 -4.65 5.14 -28.89
CA LYS A 295 -5.29 4.07 -29.66
C LYS A 295 -4.69 3.88 -31.04
N ASP A 296 -4.42 4.97 -31.75
CA ASP A 296 -3.83 4.90 -33.09
C ASP A 296 -2.43 4.27 -33.03
N HIS A 297 -1.61 4.68 -32.06
CA HIS A 297 -0.30 4.10 -31.81
C HIS A 297 -0.36 2.61 -31.39
N LEU A 298 -1.37 2.21 -30.61
CA LEU A 298 -1.60 0.80 -30.26
C LEU A 298 -1.95 -0.05 -31.49
N ILE A 299 -2.73 0.50 -32.43
CA ILE A 299 -3.09 -0.19 -33.68
C ILE A 299 -1.85 -0.33 -34.57
N GLU A 300 -1.06 0.74 -34.71
CA GLU A 300 0.22 0.72 -35.45
C GLU A 300 1.18 -0.33 -34.87
N GLU A 301 1.36 -0.36 -33.55
CA GLU A 301 2.20 -1.34 -32.87
C GLU A 301 1.74 -2.78 -33.15
N LYS A 302 0.43 -3.04 -33.04
CA LYS A 302 -0.13 -4.37 -33.31
C LYS A 302 0.11 -4.82 -34.75
N ASN A 303 -0.06 -3.90 -35.70
CA ASN A 303 0.19 -4.19 -37.11
C ASN A 303 1.67 -4.49 -37.39
N GLU A 304 2.59 -3.74 -36.76
CA GLU A 304 4.03 -3.99 -36.86
C GLU A 304 4.42 -5.34 -36.25
N GLU A 305 3.88 -5.71 -35.07
CA GLU A 305 4.12 -7.01 -34.44
C GLU A 305 3.65 -8.17 -35.33
N GLU A 306 2.46 -8.06 -35.93
CA GLU A 306 1.93 -9.07 -36.86
C GLU A 306 2.81 -9.22 -38.11
N GLN A 307 3.41 -8.13 -38.61
CA GLN A 307 4.34 -8.16 -39.74
C GLN A 307 5.70 -8.78 -39.38
N LEU A 308 6.20 -8.53 -38.16
CA LEU A 308 7.48 -9.06 -37.66
C LEU A 308 7.44 -10.56 -37.41
N LEU A 309 6.32 -11.12 -36.97
CA LEU A 309 6.14 -12.56 -36.74
C LEU A 309 6.29 -13.41 -38.02
N GLY A 310 6.30 -12.79 -39.21
CA GLY A 310 6.46 -13.43 -40.51
C GLY A 310 7.89 -13.46 -41.08
N VAL A 311 8.89 -12.89 -40.39
CA VAL A 311 10.25 -12.70 -40.93
C VAL A 311 11.29 -13.48 -40.12
N ASN A 312 12.13 -14.29 -40.78
CA ASN A 312 13.26 -14.97 -40.14
C ASN A 312 14.39 -13.97 -39.79
N GLU A 313 14.73 -13.85 -38.50
CA GLU A 313 15.70 -12.91 -37.90
C GLU A 313 17.19 -13.25 -38.19
N GLN A 314 17.56 -13.60 -39.43
CA GLN A 314 18.94 -14.02 -39.73
C GLN A 314 19.88 -12.89 -40.17
N ASN A 315 19.44 -11.63 -40.23
CA ASN A 315 20.30 -10.47 -40.51
C ASN A 315 19.77 -9.21 -39.79
N ALA A 316 19.90 -9.16 -38.46
CA ALA A 316 19.61 -7.94 -37.71
C ALA A 316 20.76 -6.93 -37.91
N PRO A 317 20.46 -5.66 -38.26
CA PRO A 317 21.48 -4.61 -38.31
C PRO A 317 22.08 -4.31 -36.93
N ASP A 318 23.21 -3.59 -36.94
CA ASP A 318 23.82 -3.04 -35.72
C ASP A 318 22.79 -2.24 -34.89
N PHE A 319 22.91 -2.27 -33.57
CA PHE A 319 21.99 -1.59 -32.67
C PHE A 319 22.00 -0.07 -32.88
N GLU A 320 20.82 0.49 -33.16
CA GLU A 320 20.58 1.93 -33.21
C GLU A 320 19.62 2.36 -32.11
N PHE A 321 20.02 3.36 -31.31
CA PHE A 321 19.13 3.95 -30.31
C PHE A 321 18.17 4.93 -31.00
N THR A 322 16.91 4.52 -31.12
CA THR A 322 15.87 5.32 -31.81
C THR A 322 14.87 5.91 -30.83
N GLN A 323 14.35 7.09 -31.16
CA GLN A 323 13.38 7.83 -30.37
C GLN A 323 12.16 8.18 -31.22
N ASP A 324 10.98 8.22 -30.61
CA ASP A 324 9.72 8.58 -31.27
C ASP A 324 9.05 9.74 -30.51
N PRO A 325 9.27 11.00 -30.94
CA PRO A 325 8.75 12.18 -30.25
C PRO A 325 7.23 12.26 -30.18
N GLU A 326 6.52 11.81 -31.23
CA GLU A 326 5.05 11.84 -31.27
C GLU A 326 4.47 10.83 -30.28
N LEU A 327 5.05 9.63 -30.24
CA LEU A 327 4.70 8.62 -29.25
C LEU A 327 4.97 9.11 -27.82
N PHE A 328 6.11 9.75 -27.56
CA PHE A 328 6.38 10.32 -26.24
C PHE A 328 5.36 11.39 -25.86
N LYS A 329 4.93 12.24 -26.79
CA LYS A 329 3.90 13.24 -26.54
C LYS A 329 2.56 12.61 -26.16
N ALA A 330 2.18 11.50 -26.80
CA ALA A 330 0.98 10.75 -26.44
C ALA A 330 1.11 10.11 -25.05
N LEU A 331 2.23 9.44 -24.77
CA LEU A 331 2.52 8.79 -23.48
C LEU A 331 2.55 9.81 -22.33
N ASP A 332 3.16 10.98 -22.55
CA ASP A 332 3.34 12.01 -21.53
C ASP A 332 2.02 12.53 -20.97
N LYS A 333 1.03 12.73 -21.86
CA LYS A 333 -0.32 13.15 -21.46
C LYS A 333 -0.96 12.14 -20.50
N VAL A 334 -0.81 10.85 -20.77
CA VAL A 334 -1.41 9.79 -19.94
C VAL A 334 -0.62 9.56 -18.65
N ILE A 335 0.71 9.53 -18.72
CA ILE A 335 1.57 9.35 -17.53
C ILE A 335 1.40 10.51 -16.55
N LEU A 336 1.32 11.74 -17.05
CA LEU A 336 1.04 12.91 -16.20
C LEU A 336 -0.34 12.78 -15.53
N TYR A 337 -1.37 12.41 -16.29
CA TYR A 337 -2.70 12.18 -15.74
C TYR A 337 -2.70 11.12 -14.63
N LEU A 338 -2.05 9.97 -14.86
CA LEU A 338 -1.90 8.91 -13.85
C LEU A 338 -1.24 9.45 -12.57
N ARG A 339 -0.19 10.27 -12.71
CA ARG A 339 0.52 10.84 -11.57
C ARG A 339 -0.32 11.83 -10.77
N ILE A 340 -1.07 12.68 -11.46
CA ILE A 340 -1.77 13.81 -10.86
C ILE A 340 -3.14 13.40 -10.32
N VAL A 341 -3.89 12.61 -11.08
CA VAL A 341 -5.25 12.21 -10.72
C VAL A 341 -5.25 10.97 -9.84
N HIS A 342 -4.45 9.96 -10.20
CA HIS A 342 -4.43 8.66 -9.50
C HIS A 342 -3.29 8.49 -8.51
N SER A 343 -2.43 9.51 -8.34
CA SER A 343 -1.23 9.43 -7.51
C SER A 343 -0.32 8.26 -7.88
N TYR A 344 -0.32 7.85 -9.16
CA TYR A 344 0.46 6.71 -9.64
C TYR A 344 1.64 7.17 -10.49
N ASP A 345 2.86 6.89 -10.04
CA ASP A 345 4.07 7.16 -10.81
C ASP A 345 4.41 5.95 -11.68
N TYR A 346 4.23 6.11 -13.00
CA TYR A 346 4.46 5.05 -13.97
C TYR A 346 5.91 4.56 -14.01
N TYR A 347 6.87 5.49 -14.01
CA TYR A 347 8.29 5.15 -14.09
C TYR A 347 8.81 4.53 -12.80
N ALA A 348 8.20 4.83 -11.66
CA ALA A 348 8.47 4.14 -10.40
C ALA A 348 7.62 2.88 -10.17
N ALA A 349 6.51 2.68 -10.92
CA ALA A 349 5.46 1.68 -10.67
C ALA A 349 5.03 1.70 -9.20
N THR A 350 4.68 2.89 -8.74
CA THR A 350 4.37 3.12 -7.35
C THR A 350 3.16 4.01 -7.23
N GLU A 351 2.13 3.50 -6.55
CA GLU A 351 0.98 4.29 -6.10
C GLU A 351 1.34 4.96 -4.78
N TYR A 352 1.15 6.28 -4.71
CA TYR A 352 1.26 7.05 -3.47
C TYR A 352 -0.10 7.11 -2.77
N THR A 353 -0.40 6.05 -2.00
CA THR A 353 -1.65 5.98 -1.23
C THR A 353 -1.67 7.05 -0.12
N GLY A 354 -2.80 7.73 0.04
CA GLY A 354 -2.96 8.77 1.08
C GLY A 354 -2.13 10.04 0.84
N GLU A 355 -1.64 10.28 -0.39
CA GLU A 355 -0.85 11.47 -0.72
C GLU A 355 -1.60 12.78 -0.42
N ASP A 356 -2.92 12.78 -0.45
CA ASP A 356 -3.76 13.93 -0.11
C ASP A 356 -3.67 14.36 1.37
N ASP A 357 -3.30 13.47 2.27
CA ASP A 357 -3.12 13.81 3.69
C ASP A 357 -1.71 14.37 3.95
N MET A 358 -0.74 14.06 3.09
CA MET A 358 0.66 14.44 3.27
C MET A 358 0.86 15.96 3.16
N PRO A 359 1.83 16.55 3.89
CA PRO A 359 2.12 17.98 3.80
C PRO A 359 2.26 18.45 2.34
N GLN A 360 2.98 17.67 1.54
CA GLN A 360 3.04 17.85 0.09
C GLN A 360 2.03 16.89 -0.58
N ARG A 361 0.96 17.45 -1.16
CA ARG A 361 -0.13 16.69 -1.83
C ARG A 361 0.30 15.99 -3.12
N ILE A 362 1.38 16.48 -3.73
CA ILE A 362 2.06 15.85 -4.87
C ILE A 362 3.55 15.86 -4.59
N GLY A 363 4.05 14.70 -4.22
CA GLY A 363 5.42 14.45 -3.86
C GLY A 363 6.34 14.31 -5.06
N ILE A 364 7.00 13.15 -5.15
CA ILE A 364 8.03 12.87 -6.16
C ILE A 364 7.37 12.44 -7.47
N MET A 365 7.99 12.82 -8.59
CA MET A 365 7.68 12.28 -9.91
C MET A 365 8.97 11.88 -10.61
N PHE A 366 8.98 10.67 -11.18
CA PHE A 366 10.06 10.26 -12.07
C PHE A 366 9.78 10.72 -13.51
N ALA A 367 10.84 11.07 -14.22
CA ALA A 367 10.84 11.52 -15.60
C ALA A 367 11.95 10.82 -16.40
N ARG A 368 11.86 10.84 -17.73
CA ARG A 368 12.91 10.27 -18.59
C ARG A 368 14.23 11.03 -18.44
N PRO A 369 15.39 10.36 -18.37
CA PRO A 369 16.69 11.02 -18.24
C PRO A 369 17.16 11.64 -19.56
N MET A 370 18.28 12.38 -19.49
CA MET A 370 19.11 12.62 -20.69
C MET A 370 19.79 11.31 -21.13
N LEU A 371 19.95 11.14 -22.44
CA LEU A 371 20.61 9.95 -22.99
C LEU A 371 22.10 9.89 -22.62
N PRO A 372 22.63 8.70 -22.30
CA PRO A 372 24.06 8.52 -22.12
C PRO A 372 24.80 8.61 -23.47
N THR A 373 26.10 8.89 -23.43
CA THR A 373 26.96 8.93 -24.64
C THR A 373 27.41 7.54 -25.11
N SER A 374 27.17 6.48 -24.33
CA SER A 374 27.50 5.09 -24.64
C SER A 374 26.46 4.15 -24.01
N PHE A 375 26.14 3.04 -24.69
CA PHE A 375 25.01 2.16 -24.36
C PHE A 375 25.41 0.80 -23.75
N GLY A 376 26.68 0.64 -23.38
CA GLY A 376 27.21 -0.62 -22.82
C GLY A 376 27.32 -1.75 -23.85
N ASP A 377 27.70 -2.94 -23.38
CA ASP A 377 27.81 -4.15 -24.20
C ASP A 377 26.43 -4.78 -24.40
N GLN A 378 26.18 -5.34 -25.60
CA GLN A 378 24.93 -6.05 -25.95
C GLN A 378 23.62 -5.25 -25.71
N PRO A 379 23.50 -4.01 -26.23
CA PRO A 379 22.36 -3.15 -25.96
C PRO A 379 21.00 -3.70 -26.43
N GLN A 380 20.98 -4.58 -27.44
CA GLN A 380 19.75 -5.24 -27.91
C GLN A 380 19.15 -6.18 -26.84
N GLU A 381 19.98 -6.98 -26.18
CA GLU A 381 19.51 -7.91 -25.13
C GLU A 381 19.08 -7.14 -23.88
N LEU A 382 19.85 -6.12 -23.48
CA LEU A 382 19.49 -5.26 -22.35
C LEU A 382 18.14 -4.56 -22.56
N LEU A 383 17.87 -4.08 -23.78
CA LEU A 383 16.57 -3.49 -24.12
C LEU A 383 15.43 -4.52 -24.02
N LYS A 384 15.66 -5.75 -24.50
CA LYS A 384 14.66 -6.83 -24.43
C LYS A 384 14.36 -7.23 -22.99
N GLU A 385 15.39 -7.42 -22.17
CA GLU A 385 15.25 -7.68 -20.73
C GLU A 385 14.53 -6.54 -20.02
N PHE A 386 14.85 -5.29 -20.37
CA PHE A 386 14.17 -4.12 -19.82
C PHE A 386 12.67 -4.15 -20.12
N ILE A 387 12.27 -4.39 -21.37
CA ILE A 387 10.85 -4.43 -21.78
C ILE A 387 10.09 -5.53 -21.01
N GLU A 388 10.65 -6.74 -20.93
CA GLU A 388 10.01 -7.85 -20.21
C GLU A 388 9.91 -7.56 -18.70
N ALA A 389 10.93 -6.94 -18.13
CA ALA A 389 10.92 -6.50 -16.74
C ALA A 389 9.85 -5.42 -16.49
N GLN A 390 9.63 -4.48 -17.43
CA GLN A 390 8.58 -3.46 -17.30
C GLN A 390 7.19 -4.08 -17.28
N LYS A 391 6.92 -5.01 -18.20
CA LYS A 391 5.65 -5.74 -18.24
C LYS A 391 5.39 -6.50 -16.94
N THR A 392 6.37 -7.28 -16.49
CA THR A 392 6.28 -8.04 -15.23
C THR A 392 6.05 -7.11 -14.03
N ARG A 393 6.73 -5.96 -13.99
CA ARG A 393 6.59 -4.96 -12.93
C ARG A 393 5.17 -4.37 -12.89
N VAL A 394 4.59 -4.05 -14.04
CA VAL A 394 3.22 -3.53 -14.14
C VAL A 394 2.20 -4.58 -13.73
N ASP A 395 2.36 -5.82 -14.19
CA ASP A 395 1.48 -6.94 -13.81
C ASP A 395 1.48 -7.14 -12.28
N GLN A 396 2.65 -7.20 -11.67
CA GLN A 396 2.80 -7.33 -10.21
C GLN A 396 2.27 -6.10 -9.44
N SER A 397 2.35 -4.90 -10.02
CA SER A 397 1.82 -3.69 -9.40
C SER A 397 0.29 -3.68 -9.34
N LEU A 398 -0.38 -4.30 -10.31
CA LEU A 398 -1.84 -4.36 -10.40
C LEU A 398 -2.42 -5.56 -9.63
N GLU A 399 -1.63 -6.59 -9.38
CA GLU A 399 -2.02 -7.73 -8.56
C GLU A 399 -2.16 -7.34 -7.08
N LYS A 400 -3.36 -7.52 -6.52
CA LYS A 400 -3.59 -7.53 -5.07
C LYS A 400 -3.45 -8.97 -4.59
N PRO A 401 -2.33 -9.36 -3.96
CA PRO A 401 -2.11 -10.75 -3.58
C PRO A 401 -3.07 -11.15 -2.45
N THR A 402 -4.10 -11.91 -2.80
CA THR A 402 -5.03 -12.55 -1.88
C THR A 402 -4.81 -14.05 -1.89
N LEU A 403 -4.90 -14.69 -0.73
CA LEU A 403 -4.85 -16.15 -0.67
C LEU A 403 -6.03 -16.78 -1.40
N SER A 404 -5.84 -17.98 -1.95
CA SER A 404 -6.94 -18.75 -2.53
C SER A 404 -7.96 -19.15 -1.47
N GLU A 405 -9.22 -19.37 -1.87
CA GLU A 405 -10.28 -19.76 -0.93
C GLU A 405 -9.94 -21.05 -0.16
N ALA A 406 -9.24 -22.00 -0.80
CA ALA A 406 -8.78 -23.23 -0.17
C ALA A 406 -7.75 -22.96 0.94
N GLU A 407 -6.78 -22.08 0.69
CA GLU A 407 -5.80 -21.65 1.70
C GLU A 407 -6.48 -20.87 2.83
N GLN A 408 -7.42 -19.99 2.51
CA GLN A 408 -8.18 -19.25 3.52
C GLN A 408 -8.95 -20.20 4.44
N LYS A 409 -9.64 -21.22 3.89
CA LYS A 409 -10.30 -22.28 4.68
C LYS A 409 -9.30 -23.04 5.54
N GLN A 410 -8.13 -23.40 4.99
CA GLN A 410 -7.07 -24.05 5.76
C GLN A 410 -6.58 -23.18 6.92
N LEU A 411 -6.60 -21.85 6.77
CA LEU A 411 -6.20 -20.88 7.80
C LEU A 411 -7.34 -20.45 8.73
N GLY A 412 -8.52 -21.04 8.61
CA GLY A 412 -9.63 -20.82 9.54
C GLY A 412 -10.60 -19.72 9.14
N MET A 413 -10.72 -19.41 7.84
CA MET A 413 -11.80 -18.56 7.32
C MET A 413 -13.15 -18.99 7.90
N ARG A 414 -13.89 -18.02 8.44
CA ARG A 414 -15.14 -18.24 9.17
C ARG A 414 -16.35 -18.08 8.24
N ASN A 415 -17.38 -18.89 8.44
CA ASN A 415 -18.65 -18.76 7.74
C ASN A 415 -19.60 -17.85 8.54
N ALA A 416 -20.14 -16.81 7.90
CA ALA A 416 -20.97 -15.81 8.57
C ALA A 416 -22.29 -16.40 9.11
N ASP A 417 -22.93 -17.30 8.37
CA ASP A 417 -24.19 -17.91 8.79
C ASP A 417 -23.99 -18.87 9.96
N GLU A 418 -22.91 -19.66 9.94
CA GLU A 418 -22.55 -20.55 11.05
C GLU A 418 -22.25 -19.76 12.32
N GLU A 419 -21.51 -18.65 12.22
CA GLU A 419 -21.23 -17.77 13.37
C GLU A 419 -22.48 -17.06 13.90
N VAL A 420 -23.42 -16.70 13.02
CA VAL A 420 -24.72 -16.17 13.42
C VAL A 420 -25.55 -17.24 14.16
N GLU A 421 -25.57 -18.48 13.69
CA GLU A 421 -26.25 -19.58 14.41
C GLU A 421 -25.59 -19.87 15.76
N ASN A 422 -24.25 -19.89 15.83
CA ASN A 422 -23.52 -20.01 17.09
C ASN A 422 -23.87 -18.88 18.06
N PHE A 423 -23.95 -17.65 17.57
CA PHE A 423 -24.36 -16.49 18.35
C PHE A 423 -25.80 -16.64 18.89
N ILE A 424 -26.73 -17.09 18.05
CA ILE A 424 -28.14 -17.34 18.44
C ILE A 424 -28.21 -18.42 19.51
N TYR A 425 -27.46 -19.51 19.36
CA TYR A 425 -27.38 -20.59 20.32
C TYR A 425 -26.85 -20.08 21.67
N GLN A 426 -25.72 -19.36 21.66
CA GLN A 426 -25.11 -18.79 22.87
C GLN A 426 -26.03 -17.80 23.60
N HIS A 427 -26.93 -17.12 22.86
CA HIS A 427 -27.89 -16.16 23.41
C HIS A 427 -29.27 -16.75 23.70
N THR A 428 -29.44 -18.06 23.56
CA THR A 428 -30.66 -18.79 23.91
C THR A 428 -30.44 -19.56 25.21
N ILE A 429 -31.21 -19.24 26.26
CA ILE A 429 -31.20 -20.00 27.52
C ILE A 429 -32.46 -20.85 27.58
N GLU A 430 -32.29 -22.14 27.78
CA GLU A 430 -33.37 -23.01 28.23
C GLU A 430 -33.58 -22.83 29.75
N LYS A 431 -34.75 -22.31 30.14
CA LYS A 431 -35.12 -22.07 31.55
C LYS A 431 -35.86 -23.24 32.15
N LYS A 432 -36.66 -23.92 31.34
CA LYS A 432 -37.32 -25.18 31.69
C LYS A 432 -37.28 -26.06 30.45
N ALA A 433 -36.75 -27.28 30.61
CA ALA A 433 -36.54 -28.22 29.53
C ALA A 433 -37.81 -28.36 28.67
N GLY A 434 -37.71 -28.07 27.38
CA GLY A 434 -38.80 -28.21 26.40
C GLY A 434 -40.00 -27.28 26.57
N GLU A 435 -40.00 -26.35 27.54
CA GLU A 435 -41.18 -25.53 27.85
C GLU A 435 -40.92 -24.02 27.80
N LYS A 436 -39.74 -23.57 28.24
CA LYS A 436 -39.46 -22.15 28.41
C LYS A 436 -38.05 -21.80 28.00
N TYR A 437 -37.94 -20.94 27.01
CA TYR A 437 -36.70 -20.38 26.50
C TYR A 437 -36.65 -18.87 26.76
N LEU A 438 -35.44 -18.33 26.87
CA LEU A 438 -35.18 -16.93 27.16
C LEU A 438 -34.08 -16.40 26.24
N CYS A 439 -34.34 -15.28 25.58
CA CYS A 439 -33.29 -14.53 24.88
C CYS A 439 -32.40 -13.78 25.91
N LYS A 440 -31.08 -14.01 25.90
CA LYS A 440 -30.13 -13.33 26.79
C LYS A 440 -30.06 -11.82 26.53
N LEU A 441 -30.25 -11.40 25.29
CA LEU A 441 -30.14 -10.01 24.84
C LEU A 441 -31.31 -9.16 25.34
N THR A 442 -32.54 -9.60 25.08
CA THR A 442 -33.76 -8.81 25.37
C THR A 442 -34.49 -9.26 26.62
N LYS A 443 -34.09 -10.37 27.24
CA LYS A 443 -34.78 -11.04 28.36
C LYS A 443 -36.23 -11.46 28.05
N LYS A 444 -36.63 -11.50 26.78
CA LYS A 444 -37.95 -11.97 26.36
C LYS A 444 -38.04 -13.50 26.43
N LYS A 445 -39.17 -14.00 26.91
CA LYS A 445 -39.46 -15.44 27.10
C LYS A 445 -40.24 -15.98 25.92
N PHE A 446 -39.97 -17.24 25.57
CA PHE A 446 -40.57 -17.96 24.45
C PHE A 446 -40.86 -19.39 24.84
N THR A 447 -41.77 -20.04 24.11
CA THR A 447 -42.16 -21.44 24.32
C THR A 447 -41.25 -22.43 23.59
N ALA A 448 -40.50 -21.98 22.58
CA ALA A 448 -39.65 -22.83 21.76
C ALA A 448 -38.41 -22.05 21.24
N PRO A 449 -37.28 -22.73 20.95
CA PRO A 449 -36.03 -22.09 20.57
C PRO A 449 -36.11 -21.40 19.19
N GLU A 450 -36.91 -21.93 18.25
CA GLU A 450 -37.13 -21.32 16.93
C GLU A 450 -37.74 -19.92 17.01
N TYR A 451 -38.57 -19.65 18.03
CA TYR A 451 -39.09 -18.30 18.27
C TYR A 451 -38.03 -17.36 18.82
N VAL A 452 -37.06 -17.87 19.59
CA VAL A 452 -35.90 -17.09 20.02
C VAL A 452 -35.03 -16.74 18.82
N ARG A 453 -34.75 -17.72 17.95
CA ARG A 453 -34.02 -17.52 16.68
C ARG A 453 -34.67 -16.43 15.83
N LYS A 454 -35.98 -16.56 15.54
CA LYS A 454 -36.72 -15.56 14.76
C LYS A 454 -36.73 -14.19 15.44
N HIS A 455 -36.84 -14.15 16.77
CA HIS A 455 -36.76 -12.89 17.53
C HIS A 455 -35.39 -12.23 17.40
N ILE A 456 -34.28 -12.97 17.56
CA ILE A 456 -32.92 -12.41 17.43
C ILE A 456 -32.72 -11.86 16.01
N LEU A 457 -33.07 -12.63 14.98
CA LEU A 457 -32.90 -12.22 13.58
C LEU A 457 -33.74 -10.99 13.18
N SER A 458 -34.90 -10.77 13.81
CA SER A 458 -35.81 -9.68 13.42
C SER A 458 -35.81 -8.47 14.37
N ARG A 459 -35.40 -8.65 15.63
CA ARG A 459 -35.47 -7.61 16.67
C ARG A 459 -34.11 -7.26 17.27
N CYS A 460 -33.07 -8.02 16.95
CA CYS A 460 -31.70 -7.77 17.39
C CYS A 460 -30.77 -7.66 16.16
N THR A 461 -31.26 -7.06 15.07
CA THR A 461 -30.56 -6.95 13.78
C THR A 461 -29.18 -6.37 13.94
N ASP A 462 -29.05 -5.30 14.74
CA ASP A 462 -27.78 -4.62 14.99
C ASP A 462 -26.72 -5.57 15.55
N LYS A 463 -27.12 -6.51 16.44
CA LYS A 463 -26.22 -7.51 17.02
C LYS A 463 -25.87 -8.63 16.04
N VAL A 464 -26.79 -9.02 15.17
CA VAL A 464 -26.51 -9.99 14.10
C VAL A 464 -25.57 -9.39 13.07
N ASP A 465 -25.74 -8.12 12.73
CA ASP A 465 -24.88 -7.42 11.78
C ASP A 465 -23.49 -7.12 12.36
N GLU A 466 -23.38 -6.87 13.67
CA GLU A 466 -22.09 -6.85 14.40
C GLU A 466 -21.33 -8.18 14.24
N VAL A 467 -22.00 -9.32 14.38
CA VAL A 467 -21.39 -10.66 14.19
C VAL A 467 -20.92 -10.84 12.75
N ARG A 468 -21.75 -10.52 11.76
CA ARG A 468 -21.37 -10.62 10.34
C ARG A 468 -20.18 -9.72 10.01
N THR A 469 -20.19 -8.49 10.52
CA THR A 469 -19.09 -7.54 10.32
C THR A 469 -17.80 -8.04 10.97
N MET A 470 -17.89 -8.69 12.14
CA MET A 470 -16.73 -9.29 12.81
C MET A 470 -16.15 -10.48 12.02
N VAL A 471 -17.01 -11.29 11.40
CA VAL A 471 -16.59 -12.39 10.52
C VAL A 471 -15.89 -11.84 9.27
N GLU A 472 -16.47 -10.83 8.62
CA GLU A 472 -15.86 -10.18 7.46
C GLU A 472 -14.52 -9.53 7.81
N PHE A 473 -14.42 -8.84 8.96
CA PHE A 473 -13.18 -8.27 9.47
C PHE A 473 -12.08 -9.33 9.67
N PHE A 474 -12.42 -10.45 10.28
CA PHE A 474 -11.49 -11.57 10.45
C PHE A 474 -11.08 -12.18 9.11
N ASN A 475 -12.04 -12.41 8.21
CA ASN A 475 -11.77 -13.02 6.91
C ASN A 475 -10.92 -12.12 6.02
N ASN A 476 -11.09 -10.79 6.08
CA ASN A 476 -10.22 -9.83 5.39
C ASN A 476 -8.76 -9.94 5.86
N TYR A 477 -8.54 -10.14 7.16
CA TYR A 477 -7.21 -10.40 7.72
C TYR A 477 -6.64 -11.75 7.28
N VAL A 478 -7.45 -12.81 7.28
CA VAL A 478 -7.04 -14.15 6.80
C VAL A 478 -6.68 -14.15 5.32
N ALA A 479 -7.43 -13.41 4.50
CA ALA A 479 -7.23 -13.32 3.05
C ALA A 479 -5.93 -12.61 2.65
N ASP A 480 -5.39 -11.73 3.50
CA ASP A 480 -4.15 -11.00 3.24
C ASP A 480 -2.93 -11.93 3.28
N ALA A 481 -2.32 -12.13 2.10
CA ALA A 481 -1.11 -12.95 1.94
C ALA A 481 0.12 -12.33 2.63
N LYS A 482 0.10 -11.01 2.89
CA LYS A 482 1.16 -10.23 3.56
C LYS A 482 0.70 -9.75 4.95
N ARG A 483 -0.24 -10.46 5.57
CA ARG A 483 -0.76 -10.15 6.90
C ARG A 483 0.36 -10.11 7.96
N PRO A 484 0.28 -9.20 8.95
CA PRO A 484 1.15 -9.23 10.11
C PRO A 484 0.85 -10.46 10.99
N MET A 485 1.87 -10.98 11.70
CA MET A 485 1.85 -12.25 12.46
C MET A 485 2.73 -12.20 13.70
#